data_AF-A0A534GV66-F1
#
_entry.id   AF-A0A534GV66-F1
#
_cell.length_a   1.000
_cell.length_b   1.000
_cell.length_c   1.000
_cell.angle_alpha   90.00
_cell.angle_beta   90.00
_cell.angle_gamma   90.00
#
_symmetry.space_group_name_H-M   'P 1'
#
loop_
_entity.id
_entity.type
_entity.pdbx_description
1 polymer ?
#
loop_
_entity_poly.entity_id
_entity_poly.type
_entity_poly.pdbx_seq_one_letter_code
_entity_poly.pdbx_strand_id
1 'polypeptide(L)'
;MPATLKPAEISRIITAVVHDLGLEANTHHLEAAADRFLATLACRTAIHAHRRLTLPEMDTLLRQMEATERASQCNHGRPTWTRLTVAQLDRLFLRGR
;
A
#
# COMPACT_ATOMS: atom_id res chain seq x y z
N MET A 1 -6.48 3.80 -11.39
CA MET A 1 -7.59 2.99 -10.84
C MET A 1 -7.07 1.62 -10.45
N PRO A 2 -7.32 1.09 -9.25
CA PRO A 2 -6.81 -0.23 -8.90
C PRO A 2 -7.49 -1.28 -9.77
N ALA A 3 -6.68 -2.11 -10.43
CA ALA A 3 -7.12 -3.18 -11.29
C ALA A 3 -7.68 -4.35 -10.46
N THR A 4 -8.89 -4.77 -10.82
CA THR A 4 -9.54 -6.07 -10.60
C THR A 4 -9.75 -6.54 -9.15
N LEU A 5 -10.77 -5.97 -8.49
CA LEU A 5 -11.49 -6.68 -7.43
C LEU A 5 -12.54 -7.59 -8.04
N LYS A 6 -12.70 -8.82 -7.54
CA LYS A 6 -13.80 -9.69 -7.98
C LYS A 6 -15.13 -9.13 -7.43
N PRO A 7 -16.25 -9.21 -8.17
CA PRO A 7 -17.54 -8.71 -7.71
C PRO A 7 -17.97 -9.25 -6.32
N ALA A 8 -17.66 -10.51 -6.03
CA ALA A 8 -17.95 -11.12 -4.72
C ALA A 8 -17.18 -10.47 -3.56
N GLU A 9 -15.97 -9.96 -3.79
CA GLU A 9 -15.20 -9.24 -2.77
C GLU A 9 -15.82 -7.87 -2.52
N ILE A 10 -16.25 -7.18 -3.58
CA ILE A 10 -16.95 -5.89 -3.50
C ILE A 10 -18.22 -6.00 -2.66
N SER A 11 -19.06 -7.01 -2.90
CA SER A 11 -20.30 -7.20 -2.13
C SER A 11 -20.01 -7.46 -0.65
N ARG A 12 -19.06 -8.34 -0.34
CA ARG A 12 -18.69 -8.64 1.06
C ARG A 12 -18.18 -7.41 1.80
N ILE A 13 -17.46 -6.55 1.10
CA ILE A 13 -16.93 -5.28 1.59
C ILE A 13 -18.08 -4.30 1.88
N ILE A 14 -19.01 -4.11 0.94
CA ILE A 14 -20.14 -3.20 1.10
C ILE A 14 -20.99 -3.63 2.30
N THR A 15 -21.27 -4.93 2.44
CA THR A 15 -22.02 -5.46 3.59
C THR A 15 -21.33 -5.17 4.93
N ALA A 16 -20.00 -5.29 5.00
CA ALA A 16 -19.26 -4.99 6.23
C ALA A 16 -19.34 -3.50 6.61
N VAL A 17 -19.23 -2.60 5.63
CA VAL A 17 -19.36 -1.14 5.85
C VAL A 17 -20.79 -0.77 6.27
N VAL A 18 -21.81 -1.35 5.62
CA VAL A 18 -23.22 -1.12 5.98
C VAL A 18 -23.55 -1.64 7.38
N HIS A 19 -22.98 -2.78 7.78
CA HIS A 19 -23.13 -3.30 9.14
C HIS A 19 -22.48 -2.38 10.18
N ASP A 20 -21.26 -1.89 9.93
CA ASP A 20 -20.58 -0.92 10.81
C ASP A 20 -21.33 0.42 10.89
N LEU A 21 -22.06 0.81 9.83
CA LEU A 21 -22.93 1.99 9.80
C LEU A 21 -24.25 1.82 10.58
N GLY A 22 -24.77 0.60 10.67
CA GLY A 22 -26.02 0.30 11.39
C GLY A 22 -25.84 0.22 12.91
N LEU A 23 -24.59 0.06 13.38
CA LEU A 23 -24.23 0.00 14.78
C LEU A 23 -23.70 1.38 15.22
N GLU A 24 -24.63 2.24 15.63
CA GLU A 24 -24.42 3.49 16.37
C GLU A 24 -23.82 4.67 15.57
N ALA A 25 -24.64 5.73 15.46
CA ALA A 25 -24.38 6.95 14.71
C ALA A 25 -23.31 7.86 15.35
N ASN A 26 -22.06 7.43 15.39
CA ASN A 26 -20.92 8.30 15.68
C ASN A 26 -19.98 8.33 14.46
N THR A 27 -19.76 9.52 13.90
CA THR A 27 -18.91 9.76 12.72
C THR A 27 -17.51 9.16 12.84
N HIS A 28 -16.94 9.14 14.05
CA HIS A 28 -15.63 8.53 14.32
C HIS A 28 -15.58 7.02 14.09
N HIS A 29 -16.69 6.29 14.27
CA HIS A 29 -16.74 4.86 13.97
C HIS A 29 -16.74 4.60 12.46
N LEU A 30 -17.40 5.47 11.69
CA LEU A 30 -17.43 5.38 10.23
C LEU A 30 -16.06 5.66 9.61
N GLU A 31 -15.37 6.72 10.05
CA GLU A 31 -14.02 7.03 9.56
C GLU A 31 -13.05 5.88 9.86
N ALA A 32 -13.07 5.36 11.09
CA ALA A 32 -12.22 4.23 11.46
C ALA A 32 -12.56 2.95 10.68
N ALA A 33 -13.83 2.70 10.38
CA ALA A 33 -14.26 1.58 9.55
C ALA A 33 -13.79 1.74 8.09
N ALA A 34 -13.91 2.95 7.55
CA ALA A 34 -13.44 3.29 6.21
C ALA A 34 -11.92 3.13 6.10
N ASP A 35 -11.15 3.61 7.06
CA ASP A 35 -9.69 3.46 7.09
C ASP A 35 -9.26 1.99 7.16
N ARG A 36 -9.88 1.19 8.03
CA ARG A 36 -9.63 -0.27 8.11
C ARG A 36 -9.94 -0.96 6.78
N PHE A 37 -11.02 -0.54 6.12
CA PHE A 37 -11.41 -1.06 4.83
C PHE A 37 -10.38 -0.71 3.74
N LEU A 38 -10.04 0.56 3.60
CA LEU A 38 -9.07 1.05 2.61
C LEU A 38 -7.69 0.43 2.83
N ALA A 39 -7.27 0.26 4.08
CA ALA A 39 -6.04 -0.45 4.45
C ALA A 39 -6.05 -1.90 3.96
N THR A 40 -7.13 -2.64 4.20
CA THR A 40 -7.28 -4.03 3.75
C THR A 40 -7.25 -4.12 2.23
N LEU A 41 -7.96 -3.21 1.56
CA LEU A 41 -8.03 -3.15 0.11
C LEU A 41 -6.65 -2.87 -0.51
N ALA A 42 -5.95 -1.86 0.01
CA ALA A 42 -4.63 -1.45 -0.45
C ALA A 42 -3.63 -2.62 -0.40
N CYS A 43 -3.65 -3.42 0.68
CA CYS A 43 -2.75 -4.56 0.81
C CYS A 43 -3.09 -5.73 -0.09
N ARG A 44 -4.37 -6.03 -0.30
CA ARG A 44 -4.79 -7.12 -1.17
C ARG A 44 -4.50 -6.82 -2.64
N THR A 45 -4.69 -5.57 -3.05
CA THR A 45 -4.51 -5.10 -4.43
C THR A 45 -3.09 -4.62 -4.73
N ALA A 46 -2.20 -4.62 -3.74
CA ALA A 46 -0.80 -4.23 -3.91
C ALA A 46 -0.07 -5.11 -4.94
N ILE A 47 1.02 -4.57 -5.49
CA ILE A 47 1.99 -5.37 -6.24
C ILE A 47 2.72 -6.27 -5.23
N HIS A 48 2.57 -7.58 -5.39
CA HIS A 48 3.17 -8.58 -4.50
C HIS A 48 4.52 -9.07 -5.03
N ALA A 49 5.28 -9.71 -4.14
CA ALA A 49 6.52 -10.39 -4.50
C ALA A 49 6.31 -11.37 -5.67
N HIS A 50 7.35 -11.52 -6.49
CA HIS A 50 7.39 -12.41 -7.66
C HIS A 50 6.49 -12.00 -8.85
N ARG A 51 5.69 -10.93 -8.75
CA ARG A 51 5.10 -10.31 -9.95
C ARG A 51 6.20 -9.62 -10.75
N ARG A 52 6.44 -10.08 -11.99
CA ARG A 52 7.35 -9.41 -12.92
C ARG A 52 6.72 -8.08 -13.37
N LEU A 53 7.49 -7.01 -13.28
CA LEU A 53 7.12 -5.70 -13.80
C LEU A 53 8.01 -5.36 -14.99
N THR A 54 7.44 -4.67 -15.96
CA THR A 54 8.17 -3.98 -17.02
C THR A 54 8.78 -2.69 -16.48
N LEU A 55 9.80 -2.15 -17.15
CA LEU A 55 10.40 -0.86 -16.75
C LEU A 55 9.37 0.30 -16.69
N PRO A 56 8.42 0.43 -17.65
CA PRO A 56 7.38 1.46 -17.56
C PRO A 56 6.45 1.31 -16.35
N GLU A 57 6.12 0.08 -15.95
CA GLU A 57 5.32 -0.17 -14.74
C GLU A 57 6.10 0.22 -13.47
N MET A 58 7.40 -0.05 -13.44
CA MET A 58 8.27 0.35 -12.33
C MET A 58 8.36 1.88 -12.20
N ASP A 59 8.62 2.60 -13.31
CA ASP A 59 8.68 4.07 -13.27
C ASP A 59 7.33 4.66 -12.84
N THR A 60 6.22 4.14 -13.37
CA THR A 60 4.87 4.56 -12.96
C THR A 60 4.65 4.39 -11.45
N LEU A 61 5.07 3.26 -10.88
CA LEU A 61 4.98 3.01 -9.45
C LEU A 61 5.82 4.03 -8.65
N LEU A 62 7.05 4.32 -9.08
CA LEU A 62 7.92 5.29 -8.43
C LEU A 62 7.33 6.70 -8.48
N ARG A 63 6.76 7.13 -9.61
CA ARG A 63 6.06 8.44 -9.72
C ARG A 63 4.85 8.53 -8.80
N GLN A 64 4.08 7.45 -8.66
CA GLN A 64 2.98 7.39 -7.70
C GLN A 64 3.48 7.49 -6.25
N MET A 65 4.60 6.85 -5.93
CA MET A 65 5.22 6.97 -4.60
C MET A 65 5.70 8.39 -4.32
N GLU A 66 6.32 9.07 -5.29
CA GLU A 66 6.76 10.47 -5.16
C GLU A 66 5.59 11.43 -4.86
N ALA A 67 4.42 11.19 -5.46
CA ALA A 67 3.21 12.00 -5.25
C ALA A 67 2.42 11.63 -3.98
N THR A 68 2.82 10.56 -3.27
CA THR A 68 2.10 10.06 -2.10
C THR A 68 2.81 10.52 -0.82
N GLU A 69 2.16 11.36 -0.02
CA GLU A 69 2.74 12.02 1.17
C GLU A 69 3.47 11.06 2.13
N ARG A 70 2.87 9.90 2.43
CA ARG A 70 3.39 8.91 3.39
C ARG A 70 3.95 7.67 2.69
N ALA A 71 4.48 7.82 1.48
CA ALA A 71 4.95 6.69 0.68
C ALA A 71 6.07 5.88 1.33
N SER A 72 6.85 6.43 2.27
CA SER A 72 7.98 5.75 2.92
C SER A 72 7.58 4.64 3.88
N GLN A 73 6.29 4.51 4.21
CA GLN A 73 5.78 3.50 5.14
C GLN A 73 4.47 2.90 4.62
N CYS A 74 4.34 1.58 4.67
CA CYS A 74 3.06 0.94 4.39
C CYS A 74 2.09 1.14 5.57
N ASN A 75 0.80 0.90 5.33
CA ASN A 75 -0.24 0.91 6.36
C ASN A 75 -0.03 -0.08 7.53
N HIS A 76 0.94 -1.00 7.42
CA HIS A 76 1.36 -1.91 8.50
C HIS A 76 2.69 -1.52 9.15
N GLY A 77 3.23 -0.34 8.85
CA GLY A 77 4.46 0.18 9.47
C GLY A 77 5.77 -0.26 8.81
N ARG A 78 5.75 -1.10 7.77
CA ARG A 78 6.98 -1.53 7.07
C ARG A 78 7.53 -0.40 6.20
N PRO A 79 8.86 -0.19 6.16
CA PRO A 79 9.46 0.71 5.20
C PRO A 79 9.23 0.19 3.78
N THR A 80 8.93 1.08 2.84
CA THR A 80 8.63 0.73 1.43
C THR A 80 9.86 0.85 0.52
N TRP A 81 10.87 1.60 0.95
CA TRP A 81 12.14 1.74 0.25
C TRP A 81 13.28 1.99 1.25
N THR A 82 14.51 1.76 0.79
CA THR A 82 15.73 2.15 1.49
C THR A 82 16.72 2.73 0.49
N ARG A 83 17.60 3.63 0.94
CA ARG A 83 18.63 4.23 0.10
C ARG A 83 19.99 3.68 0.49
N LEU A 84 20.72 3.18 -0.50
CA LEU A 84 22.12 2.84 -0.39
C LEU A 84 22.93 3.81 -1.26
N THR A 85 23.83 4.56 -0.64
CA THR A 85 24.79 5.43 -1.34
C THR A 85 25.91 4.58 -1.96
N VAL A 86 26.62 5.13 -2.94
CA VAL A 86 27.80 4.47 -3.55
C VAL A 86 28.84 4.12 -2.49
N ALA A 87 29.14 5.03 -1.56
CA ALA A 87 30.08 4.76 -0.47
C ALA A 87 29.59 3.64 0.49
N GLN A 88 28.28 3.56 0.77
CA GLN A 88 27.72 2.45 1.55
C GLN A 88 27.82 1.12 0.80
N LEU A 89 27.58 1.13 -0.53
CA LEU A 89 27.77 -0.04 -1.37
C LEU A 89 29.23 -0.49 -1.38
N ASP A 90 30.18 0.42 -1.56
CA ASP A 90 31.63 0.10 -1.57
C ASP A 90 32.08 -0.58 -0.29
N ARG A 91 31.61 -0.10 0.87
CA ARG A 91 31.91 -0.72 2.17
C ARG A 91 31.43 -2.17 2.26
N LEU A 92 30.30 -2.53 1.64
CA LEU A 92 29.82 -3.91 1.60
C LEU A 92 30.78 -4.85 0.86
N PHE A 93 31.58 -4.30 -0.07
CA PHE A 93 32.60 -5.03 -0.82
C PHE A 93 34.02 -4.78 -0.30
N LEU A 94 34.16 -4.17 0.89
CA LEU A 94 35.45 -3.80 1.48
C LEU A 94 36.31 -2.89 0.58
N ARG A 95 35.68 -2.15 -0.34
CA ARG A 95 36.33 -1.14 -1.19
C ARG A 95 36.40 0.19 -0.42
N GLY A 96 37.49 0.94 -0.59
CA GLY A 96 37.73 2.19 0.14
C GLY A 96 38.26 2.01 1.56
N ARG A 97 38.91 0.86 1.84
CA ARG A 97 40.03 0.79 2.77
C ARG A 97 41.30 1.19 2.04
#